data_AF-A0A7C7AHE9-F1
#
_entry.id   AF-A0A7C7AHE9-F1
#
_cell.length_a   1.000
_cell.length_b   1.000
_cell.length_c   1.000
_cell.angle_alpha   90.00
_cell.angle_beta   90.00
_cell.angle_gamma   90.00
#
_symmetry.space_group_name_H-M   'P 1'
#
loop_
_entity.id
_entity.type
_entity.pdbx_description
1 polymer ?
#
loop_
_entity_poly.entity_id
_entity_poly.type
_entity_poly.pdbx_seq_one_letter_code
_entity_poly.pdbx_strand_id
1 'polypeptide(L)' 'GITNDEKKKDEVKIGDKVIYSKYAGTEVKIDGEELIIIKLADVLAVIE' A
#
# COMPACT_ATOMS: atom_id res chain seq x y z
N GLY A 1 18.56 18.75 -0.92
CA GLY A 1 17.29 18.49 -0.23
C GLY A 1 17.36 17.10 0.33
N ILE A 2 17.49 16.99 1.64
CA ILE A 2 17.56 15.70 2.32
C ILE A 2 16.14 15.13 2.31
N THR A 3 15.94 14.10 1.50
CA THR A 3 14.74 13.29 1.42
C THR A 3 14.56 12.56 2.74
N ASN A 4 13.85 13.18 3.69
CA ASN A 4 13.57 12.58 4.99
C ASN A 4 12.06 12.35 5.13
N ASP A 5 11.60 11.32 4.43
CA ASP A 5 10.23 10.81 4.40
C ASP A 5 10.02 9.82 5.58
N GLU A 6 10.50 10.17 6.77
CA GLU A 6 10.32 9.34 7.99
C GLU A 6 8.85 9.26 8.42
N LYS A 7 7.98 10.13 7.91
CA LYS A 7 6.54 10.15 8.21
C LYS A 7 5.72 9.07 7.49
N LYS A 8 6.18 8.56 6.35
CA LYS A 8 5.43 7.53 5.60
C LYS A 8 5.37 6.18 6.29
N LYS A 9 6.32 5.89 7.18
CA LYS A 9 6.47 4.56 7.77
C LYS A 9 5.32 4.16 8.70
N ASP A 10 4.57 5.14 9.22
CA ASP A 10 3.47 4.91 10.16
C ASP A 10 2.07 5.07 9.54
N GLU A 11 1.94 5.30 8.23
CA GLU A 11 0.64 5.55 7.60
C GLU A 11 -0.22 4.29 7.43
N VAL A 12 0.39 3.09 7.43
CA VAL A 12 -0.33 1.81 7.25
C VAL A 12 0.35 0.71 8.06
N LYS A 13 -0.45 -0.12 8.72
CA LYS A 13 0.01 -1.26 9.54
C LYS A 13 -0.50 -2.58 8.97
N ILE A 14 0.16 -3.67 9.35
CA ILE A 14 -0.28 -5.02 8.98
C ILE A 14 -1.67 -5.25 9.58
N GLY A 15 -2.63 -5.59 8.71
CA GLY A 15 -4.04 -5.81 9.09
C GLY A 15 -4.96 -4.65 8.77
N ASP A 16 -4.43 -3.47 8.43
CA ASP A 16 -5.25 -2.34 7.99
C ASP A 16 -5.93 -2.65 6.66
N LYS A 17 -7.21 -2.32 6.57
CA LYS A 17 -7.90 -2.26 5.28
C LYS A 17 -7.60 -0.91 4.67
N VAL A 18 -7.31 -0.88 3.38
CA VAL A 18 -7.01 0.37 2.68
C VAL A 18 -7.78 0.47 1.38
N ILE A 19 -8.11 1.71 1.01
CA ILE A 19 -8.62 2.05 -0.31
C ILE A 19 -7.44 2.55 -1.13
N TYR A 20 -7.24 1.95 -2.29
CA TYR A 20 -6.22 2.36 -3.25
C TYR A 20 -6.85 2.62 -4.62
N SER A 21 -6.12 3.31 -5.48
CA SER A 21 -6.59 3.60 -6.83
C SER A 21 -6.81 2.30 -7.62
N LYS A 22 -8.00 2.11 -8.21
CA LYS A 22 -8.41 0.86 -8.90
C LYS A 22 -7.41 0.36 -9.97
N TYR A 23 -6.69 1.28 -10.61
CA TYR A 23 -5.74 0.99 -11.67
C TYR A 23 -4.27 1.03 -11.21
N ALA A 24 -4.04 1.17 -9.90
CA ALA A 24 -2.71 1.16 -9.31
C ALA A 24 -2.34 -0.25 -8.83
N GLY A 25 -1.07 -0.59 -9.01
CA GLY A 25 -0.46 -1.80 -8.52
C GLY A 25 -0.19 -2.86 -9.59
N THR A 26 0.48 -3.92 -9.14
CA THR A 26 0.79 -5.10 -9.94
C THR A 26 0.23 -6.33 -9.23
N GLU A 27 -0.61 -7.07 -9.93
CA GLU A 27 -1.13 -8.36 -9.45
C GLU A 27 -0.04 -9.43 -9.57
N VAL A 28 0.17 -10.18 -8.49
CA VAL A 28 1.15 -11.26 -8.41
C VAL A 28 0.53 -12.47 -7.75
N LYS A 29 0.90 -13.67 -8.20
CA LYS A 29 0.52 -14.92 -7.55
C LYS A 29 1.73 -15.51 -6.85
N ILE A 30 1.64 -15.68 -5.54
CA ILE A 30 2.71 -16.25 -4.71
C ILE A 30 2.06 -17.33 -3.85
N ASP A 31 2.63 -18.53 -3.85
CA ASP A 31 2.15 -19.67 -3.04
C ASP A 31 0.66 -20.00 -3.20
N GLY A 32 0.09 -19.70 -4.37
CA GLY A 32 -1.32 -19.93 -4.70
C GLY A 32 -2.27 -18.80 -4.28
N GLU A 33 -1.76 -17.76 -3.62
CA GLU A 33 -2.52 -16.57 -3.22
C GLU A 33 -2.39 -15.44 -4.25
N GLU A 34 -3.50 -14.77 -4.53
CA GLU A 34 -3.55 -13.57 -5.34
C GLU A 34 -3.27 -12.35 -4.46
N LEU A 35 -2.13 -11.69 -4.72
CA LEU A 35 -1.68 -10.51 -4.00
C LEU A 35 -1.59 -9.33 -4.97
N ILE A 36 -1.76 -8.12 -4.45
CA ILE A 36 -1.52 -6.90 -5.21
C ILE A 36 -0.42 -6.08 -4.54
N ILE A 37 0.60 -5.72 -5.31
CA ILE A 37 1.67 -4.85 -4.85
C ILE A 37 1.31 -3.42 -5.30
N ILE A 38 1.06 -2.53 -4.35
CA ILE A 38 0.81 -1.10 -4.58
C ILE A 38 1.90 -0.27 -3.91
N LYS A 39 2.17 0.93 -4.45
CA LYS A 39 3.01 1.89 -3.74
C LYS A 39 2.17 2.57 -2.66
N LEU A 40 2.80 2.93 -1.55
CA LEU A 40 2.13 3.67 -0.48
C LEU A 40 1.50 5.00 -0.97
N ALA A 41 2.13 5.65 -1.96
CA ALA A 41 1.61 6.88 -2.56
C ALA A 41 0.28 6.71 -3.32
N ASP A 42 -0.11 5.47 -3.67
CA ASP A 42 -1.36 5.16 -4.36
C ASP A 42 -2.50 4.80 -3.39
N VAL A 43 -2.20 4.73 -2.09
CA VAL A 43 -3.18 4.53 -1.01
C VAL A 43 -3.91 5.86 -0.77
N LEU A 44 -5.24 5.82 -0.86
CA LEU A 44 -6.13 6.97 -0.73
C LEU A 44 -6.62 7.15 0.72
N ALA A 45 -6.89 6.06 1.42
CA ALA A 45 -7.37 6.07 2.81
C ALA A 45 -7.21 4.70 3.50
N VAL A 46 -7.15 4.71 4.83
CA VAL A 46 -7.27 3.52 5.70
C VAL A 46 -8.72 3.43 6.22
N ILE A 47 -9.28 2.22 6.30
CA ILE A 47 -10.64 1.93 6.78
C ILE A 47 -10.57 1.11 8.09
N GLU A 48 -11.37 1.49 9.10
CA GLU A 48 -11.60 0.73 10.35
C GLU A 48 -12.66 -0.38 10.18
#